data_AF-A0A5P9F3S1-F1
#
_entry.id   AF-A0A5P9F3S1-F1
#
_cell.length_a   1.000
_cell.length_b   1.000
_cell.length_c   1.000
_cell.angle_alpha   90.00
_cell.angle_beta   90.00
_cell.angle_gamma   90.00
#
_symmetry.space_group_name_H-M   'P 1'
#
loop_
_entity.id
_entity.type
_entity.pdbx_description
1 polymer ?
#
loop_
_entity_poly.entity_id
_entity_poly.type
_entity_poly.pdbx_seq_one_letter_code
_entity_poly.pdbx_strand_id
1 'polypeptide(L)'
;MRSTRRNFTFGLGALGLAACTTGGGALGPVAGSGGTASLPDDLRPVPNGAYDAWVASFRDRAAGQGISASTLNAAFRGTGYLPGVVKRDRNQTEFSRTLEDYLAIAASDERVSKGRAAYARHRSTLGAIESRYGVAPEIVTAIWGLESFFGERRGNVPVISSTSTLAFDGRRGAFFEKQLLAALKIIQNGDISAQNMTGSWAGAMGHTQFIPTSYEAFAVDFTGDGRRDIWSDDPTDSLASTAAYLQRNGWTRGVRWGGEVGNGAPAGRTLRPQPGGPSFNVTSNFNVIKRYNNSDSYAIGVGHLADRIAGGGPIRASFPPDKYGLTKDQRVQLQQRLTAKGFDTDGADGVIGPNSRKAIAAYQSSIGRAATGDPSLDLLQTL
;
A
#
# COMPACT_ATOMS: atom_id res chain seq x y z
N MET A 1 -28.18 43.60 -10.38
CA MET A 1 -26.95 42.88 -10.78
C MET A 1 -26.36 42.18 -9.56
N ARG A 2 -26.55 40.86 -9.45
CA ARG A 2 -25.89 40.01 -8.46
C ARG A 2 -25.05 39.00 -9.24
N SER A 3 -23.73 39.06 -9.12
CA SER A 3 -22.81 38.05 -9.65
C SER A 3 -22.12 37.36 -8.49
N THR A 4 -22.30 36.04 -8.47
CA THR A 4 -21.80 35.07 -7.49
C THR A 4 -20.30 34.80 -7.70
N ARG A 5 -19.50 34.87 -6.62
CA ARG A 5 -18.14 34.32 -6.60
C ARG A 5 -18.21 32.84 -6.24
N ARG A 6 -18.25 31.98 -7.25
CA ARG A 6 -18.13 30.53 -7.13
C ARG A 6 -16.63 30.19 -7.20
N ASN A 7 -15.96 30.14 -6.05
CA ASN A 7 -14.61 29.59 -5.96
C ASN A 7 -14.68 28.08 -6.18
N PHE A 8 -14.28 27.64 -7.37
CA PHE A 8 -14.10 26.25 -7.73
C PHE A 8 -12.69 25.84 -7.27
N THR A 9 -12.53 25.41 -6.03
CA THR A 9 -11.31 24.76 -5.56
C THR A 9 -11.21 23.39 -6.23
N PHE A 10 -10.39 23.27 -7.28
CA PHE A 10 -9.93 21.98 -7.79
C PHE A 10 -9.01 21.35 -6.74
N GLY A 11 -9.60 20.64 -5.78
CA GLY A 11 -8.85 19.70 -4.97
C GLY A 11 -8.40 18.56 -5.87
N LEU A 12 -7.10 18.51 -6.18
CA LEU A 12 -6.41 17.28 -6.55
C LEU A 12 -6.40 16.37 -5.31
N GLY A 13 -7.60 15.91 -4.91
CA GLY A 13 -7.69 14.72 -4.10
C GLY A 13 -7.13 13.62 -4.96
N ALA A 14 -5.99 13.05 -4.54
CA ALA A 14 -5.75 11.66 -4.82
C ALA A 14 -7.02 10.96 -4.31
N LEU A 15 -7.97 10.70 -5.21
CA LEU A 15 -8.89 9.60 -5.03
C LEU A 15 -7.95 8.42 -5.00
N GLY A 16 -7.46 8.13 -3.79
CA GLY A 16 -6.93 6.85 -3.48
C GLY A 16 -7.98 5.91 -4.03
N LEU A 17 -7.65 5.27 -5.14
CA LEU A 17 -7.61 3.84 -5.05
C LEU A 17 -6.73 3.62 -3.83
N ALA A 18 -7.37 3.59 -2.65
CA ALA A 18 -7.06 2.51 -1.76
C ALA A 18 -7.04 1.33 -2.73
N ALA A 19 -5.83 0.90 -3.12
CA ALA A 19 -5.59 -0.51 -3.12
C ALA A 19 -5.98 -0.93 -1.71
N CYS A 20 -7.31 -1.04 -1.49
CA CYS A 20 -7.89 -1.87 -0.48
C CYS A 20 -7.09 -3.12 -0.69
N THR A 21 -6.32 -3.47 0.32
CA THR A 21 -5.54 -4.68 0.41
C THR A 21 -6.46 -5.82 -0.02
N THR A 22 -6.49 -6.10 -1.32
CA THR A 22 -7.35 -7.10 -1.94
C THR A 22 -6.69 -8.40 -1.55
N GLY A 23 -7.09 -8.93 -0.40
CA GLY A 23 -6.47 -10.12 0.17
C GLY A 23 -4.97 -9.95 0.35
N GLY A 24 -4.55 -9.75 1.60
CA GLY A 24 -3.45 -10.58 2.06
C GLY A 24 -3.89 -12.05 1.93
N GLY A 25 -3.85 -12.61 0.71
CA GLY A 25 -3.36 -13.96 0.56
C GLY A 25 -2.01 -13.91 1.25
N ALA A 26 -1.92 -14.62 2.37
CA ALA A 26 -0.68 -14.75 3.09
C ALA A 26 0.35 -15.35 2.12
N LEU A 27 1.24 -14.48 1.64
CA LEU A 27 2.63 -14.82 1.63
C LEU A 27 3.05 -14.58 3.08
N GLY A 28 2.99 -15.61 3.92
CA GLY A 28 3.86 -15.61 5.07
C GLY A 28 5.31 -15.78 4.60
N PRO A 29 6.24 -16.01 5.52
CA PRO A 29 7.65 -16.01 5.20
C PRO A 29 7.93 -17.19 4.27
N VAL A 30 8.10 -16.90 2.97
CA VAL A 30 8.87 -17.79 2.11
C VAL A 30 10.30 -17.72 2.62
N ALA A 31 10.63 -18.64 3.52
CA ALA A 31 12.00 -18.89 3.90
C ALA A 31 12.79 -19.26 2.63
N GLY A 32 13.76 -18.42 2.27
CA GLY A 32 14.92 -18.78 1.46
C GLY A 32 14.66 -19.28 0.03
N SER A 33 14.65 -18.37 -0.94
CA SER A 33 15.49 -18.47 -2.14
C SER A 33 15.41 -17.16 -2.93
N GLY A 34 16.56 -16.61 -3.30
CA GLY A 34 16.69 -15.36 -4.05
C GLY A 34 16.23 -15.47 -5.51
N GLY A 35 14.94 -15.73 -5.73
CA GLY A 35 14.30 -15.72 -7.05
C GLY A 35 13.16 -14.71 -7.07
N THR A 36 13.12 -13.85 -8.08
CA THR A 36 11.97 -12.98 -8.35
C THR A 36 10.72 -13.84 -8.51
N ALA A 37 9.76 -13.75 -7.58
CA ALA A 37 8.50 -14.48 -7.70
C ALA A 37 7.84 -14.16 -9.04
N SER A 38 7.64 -15.19 -9.88
CA SER A 38 7.05 -15.03 -11.20
C SER A 38 5.65 -14.44 -11.08
N LEU A 39 5.30 -13.49 -11.96
CA LEU A 39 3.94 -12.93 -12.05
C LEU A 39 2.89 -14.06 -12.11
N PRO A 40 1.80 -13.99 -11.33
CA PRO A 40 0.66 -14.89 -11.48
C PRO A 40 0.17 -14.92 -12.93
N ASP A 41 -0.29 -16.07 -13.41
CA ASP A 41 -0.68 -16.24 -14.82
C ASP A 41 -1.79 -15.28 -15.24
N ASP A 42 -2.72 -14.96 -14.33
CA ASP A 42 -3.81 -14.01 -14.57
C ASP A 42 -3.34 -12.53 -14.63
N LEU A 43 -2.10 -12.24 -14.23
CA LEU A 43 -1.48 -10.92 -14.32
C LEU A 43 -0.42 -10.84 -15.44
N ARG A 44 -0.36 -11.83 -16.33
CA ARG A 44 0.45 -11.79 -17.54
C ARG A 44 -0.39 -11.31 -18.74
N PRO A 45 0.20 -10.54 -19.68
CA PRO A 45 -0.47 -10.15 -20.91
C PRO A 45 -1.02 -11.35 -21.69
N VAL A 46 -2.30 -11.30 -22.05
CA VAL A 46 -2.93 -12.28 -22.96
C VAL A 46 -3.55 -11.58 -24.17
N PRO A 47 -3.66 -12.26 -25.34
CA PRO A 47 -4.36 -11.72 -26.50
C PRO A 47 -5.84 -11.43 -26.22
N ASN A 48 -6.34 -10.29 -26.70
CA ASN A 48 -7.76 -9.94 -26.61
C ASN A 48 -8.11 -8.92 -27.71
N GLY A 49 -8.83 -9.35 -28.75
CA GLY A 49 -9.11 -8.51 -29.92
C GLY A 49 -9.95 -7.26 -29.63
N ALA A 50 -10.85 -7.31 -28.64
CA ALA A 50 -11.63 -6.14 -28.25
C ALA A 50 -10.76 -5.10 -27.51
N TYR A 51 -9.85 -5.57 -26.66
CA TYR A 51 -8.83 -4.73 -26.04
C TYR A 51 -7.89 -4.12 -27.09
N ASP A 52 -7.44 -4.89 -28.07
CA ASP A 52 -6.55 -4.40 -29.13
C ASP A 52 -7.23 -3.31 -29.98
N ALA A 53 -8.51 -3.49 -30.31
CA ALA A 53 -9.31 -2.46 -30.99
C ALA A 53 -9.45 -1.19 -30.13
N TRP A 54 -9.70 -1.35 -28.82
CA TRP A 54 -9.74 -0.22 -27.90
C TRP A 54 -8.40 0.52 -27.82
N VAL A 55 -7.27 -0.22 -27.75
CA VAL A 55 -5.92 0.36 -27.77
C VAL A 55 -5.69 1.15 -29.05
N ALA A 56 -6.08 0.62 -30.21
CA ALA A 56 -5.96 1.34 -31.48
C ALA A 56 -6.68 2.70 -31.43
N SER A 57 -7.94 2.73 -30.98
CA SER A 57 -8.68 3.98 -30.81
C SER A 57 -8.11 4.89 -29.72
N PHE A 58 -7.55 4.33 -28.65
CA PHE A 58 -6.92 5.10 -27.58
C PHE A 58 -5.65 5.81 -28.05
N ARG A 59 -4.86 5.19 -28.94
CA ARG A 59 -3.61 5.77 -29.45
C ARG A 59 -3.85 7.11 -30.15
N ASP A 60 -4.95 7.26 -30.88
CA ASP A 60 -5.33 8.54 -31.50
C ASP A 60 -5.63 9.61 -30.44
N ARG A 61 -6.37 9.23 -29.38
CA ARG A 61 -6.67 10.14 -28.26
C ARG A 61 -5.41 10.55 -27.51
N ALA A 62 -4.48 9.63 -27.31
CA ALA A 62 -3.20 9.89 -26.66
C ALA A 62 -2.29 10.79 -27.52
N ALA A 63 -2.24 10.56 -28.83
CA ALA A 63 -1.52 11.40 -29.77
C ALA A 63 -2.06 12.84 -29.76
N GLY A 64 -3.40 13.01 -29.74
CA GLY A 64 -4.06 14.31 -29.57
C GLY A 64 -3.75 15.01 -28.25
N GLN A 65 -3.22 14.28 -27.26
CA GLN A 65 -2.74 14.83 -25.97
C GLN A 65 -1.23 14.96 -25.89
N GLY A 66 -0.52 14.91 -27.03
CA GLY A 66 0.91 15.17 -27.12
C GLY A 66 1.81 13.96 -26.83
N ILE A 67 1.26 12.74 -26.80
CA ILE A 67 2.10 11.53 -26.74
C ILE A 67 2.60 11.21 -28.15
N SER A 68 3.92 11.11 -28.30
CA SER A 68 4.56 10.85 -29.58
C SER A 68 4.29 9.42 -30.08
N ALA A 69 4.34 9.23 -31.40
CA ALA A 69 4.22 7.92 -32.01
C ALA A 69 5.32 6.96 -31.53
N SER A 70 6.54 7.45 -31.28
CA SER A 70 7.63 6.63 -30.74
C SER A 70 7.35 6.15 -29.32
N THR A 71 6.83 7.01 -28.44
CA THR A 71 6.40 6.64 -27.08
C THR A 71 5.27 5.61 -27.14
N LEU A 72 4.24 5.83 -27.95
CA LEU A 72 3.12 4.88 -28.08
C LEU A 72 3.60 3.52 -28.61
N ASN A 73 4.48 3.51 -29.61
CA ASN A 73 5.07 2.29 -30.15
C ASN A 73 5.92 1.55 -29.12
N ALA A 74 6.71 2.27 -28.32
CA ALA A 74 7.55 1.67 -27.28
C ALA A 74 6.70 1.13 -26.12
N ALA A 75 5.72 1.91 -25.65
CA ALA A 75 4.89 1.56 -24.50
C ALA A 75 3.98 0.36 -24.77
N PHE A 76 3.38 0.29 -25.95
CA PHE A 76 2.47 -0.81 -26.30
C PHE A 76 3.19 -2.05 -26.88
N ARG A 77 4.53 -2.04 -26.98
CA ARG A 77 5.29 -3.21 -27.43
C ARG A 77 5.28 -4.29 -26.33
N GLY A 78 4.55 -5.38 -26.56
CA GLY A 78 4.41 -6.47 -25.58
C GLY A 78 3.42 -6.18 -24.46
N THR A 79 2.68 -5.07 -24.55
CA THR A 79 1.52 -4.79 -23.68
C THR A 79 0.35 -5.69 -24.10
N GLY A 80 -0.48 -6.11 -23.14
CA GLY A 80 -1.68 -6.89 -23.43
C GLY A 80 -2.70 -6.86 -22.29
N TYR A 81 -3.85 -7.49 -22.52
CA TYR A 81 -4.95 -7.53 -21.56
C TYR A 81 -4.59 -8.39 -20.34
N LEU A 82 -4.96 -7.93 -19.13
CA LEU A 82 -4.69 -8.63 -17.87
C LEU A 82 -5.99 -9.09 -17.19
N PRO A 83 -6.45 -10.34 -17.40
CA PRO A 83 -7.73 -10.82 -16.84
C PRO A 83 -7.81 -10.70 -15.31
N GLY A 84 -6.68 -10.95 -14.64
CA GLY A 84 -6.53 -10.87 -13.20
C GLY A 84 -6.68 -9.46 -12.64
N VAL A 85 -6.37 -8.43 -13.43
CA VAL A 85 -6.59 -7.04 -13.05
C VAL A 85 -8.09 -6.75 -12.97
N VAL A 86 -8.86 -7.16 -13.98
CA VAL A 86 -10.32 -7.02 -13.99
C VAL A 86 -10.99 -7.83 -12.89
N LYS A 87 -10.53 -9.06 -12.67
CA LYS A 87 -11.00 -9.90 -11.55
C LYS A 87 -10.82 -9.21 -10.20
N ARG A 88 -9.65 -8.59 -9.96
CA ARG A 88 -9.35 -7.87 -8.71
C ARG A 88 -10.15 -6.57 -8.57
N ASP A 89 -10.36 -5.83 -9.66
CA ASP A 89 -11.22 -4.65 -9.64
C ASP A 89 -12.68 -5.00 -9.29
N ARG A 90 -13.20 -6.11 -9.82
CA ARG A 90 -14.60 -6.56 -9.57
C ARG A 90 -14.78 -7.19 -8.19
N ASN A 91 -13.75 -7.85 -7.66
CA ASN A 91 -13.79 -8.57 -6.38
C ASN A 91 -13.29 -7.74 -5.20
N GLN A 92 -13.58 -6.44 -5.16
CA GLN A 92 -13.33 -5.61 -3.98
C GLN A 92 -14.35 -5.87 -2.86
N THR A 93 -14.51 -7.13 -2.46
CA THR A 93 -15.19 -7.46 -1.19
C THR A 93 -14.27 -7.06 -0.05
N GLU A 94 -14.63 -5.96 0.62
CA GLU A 94 -13.91 -5.47 1.79
C GLU A 94 -14.13 -6.40 2.98
N PHE A 95 -13.14 -7.24 3.28
CA PHE A 95 -12.99 -7.67 4.67
C PHE A 95 -12.40 -6.48 5.43
N SER A 96 -13.27 -5.74 6.12
CA SER A 96 -12.83 -4.70 7.05
C SER A 96 -12.05 -5.36 8.19
N ARG A 97 -10.77 -5.00 8.33
CA ARG A 97 -9.92 -5.44 9.43
C ARG A 97 -10.16 -4.54 10.64
N THR A 98 -10.10 -5.12 11.83
CA THR A 98 -10.04 -4.33 13.05
C THR A 98 -8.75 -3.48 13.07
N LEU A 99 -8.70 -2.43 13.89
CA LEU A 99 -7.48 -1.65 14.06
C LEU A 99 -6.36 -2.53 14.63
N GLU A 100 -6.69 -3.44 15.56
CA GLU A 100 -5.76 -4.41 16.14
C GLU A 100 -5.09 -5.27 15.05
N ASP A 101 -5.89 -5.90 14.19
CA ASP A 101 -5.38 -6.77 13.12
C ASP A 101 -4.58 -5.98 12.08
N TYR A 102 -5.00 -4.74 11.79
CA TYR A 102 -4.25 -3.87 10.90
C TYR A 102 -2.86 -3.55 11.47
N LEU A 103 -2.79 -3.14 12.73
CA LEU A 103 -1.52 -2.76 13.37
C LEU A 103 -0.59 -3.94 13.63
N ALA A 104 -1.14 -5.13 13.91
CA ALA A 104 -0.37 -6.36 14.01
C ALA A 104 0.47 -6.62 12.74
N ILE A 105 -0.01 -6.16 11.58
CA ILE A 105 0.71 -6.21 10.33
C ILE A 105 1.49 -4.92 10.12
N ALA A 106 0.83 -3.76 10.07
CA ALA A 106 1.44 -2.47 9.69
C ALA A 106 2.61 -2.04 10.59
N ALA A 107 2.66 -2.51 11.85
CA ALA A 107 3.74 -2.26 12.78
C ALA A 107 4.23 -3.55 13.46
N SER A 108 4.27 -4.66 12.71
CA SER A 108 4.86 -5.93 13.17
C SER A 108 6.33 -5.77 13.58
N ASP A 109 6.81 -6.63 14.48
CA ASP A 109 8.21 -6.56 14.94
C ASP A 109 9.22 -6.74 13.79
N GLU A 110 8.88 -7.55 12.78
CA GLU A 110 9.67 -7.66 11.56
C GLU A 110 9.77 -6.31 10.83
N ARG A 111 8.62 -5.65 10.59
CA ARG A 111 8.59 -4.37 9.88
C ARG A 111 9.29 -3.26 10.68
N VAL A 112 9.19 -3.29 12.02
CA VAL A 112 9.94 -2.38 12.90
C VAL A 112 11.45 -2.63 12.78
N SER A 113 11.89 -3.89 12.84
CA SER A 113 13.30 -4.26 12.72
C SER A 113 13.88 -3.84 11.37
N LYS A 114 13.20 -4.17 10.27
CA LYS A 114 13.58 -3.74 8.92
C LYS A 114 13.56 -2.22 8.77
N GLY A 115 12.56 -1.55 9.34
CA GLY A 115 12.46 -0.10 9.31
C GLY A 115 13.62 0.60 10.02
N ARG A 116 14.05 0.09 11.17
CA ARG A 116 15.26 0.58 11.88
C ARG A 116 16.52 0.37 11.05
N ALA A 117 16.67 -0.79 10.42
CA ALA A 117 17.81 -1.08 9.56
C ALA A 117 17.83 -0.17 8.31
N ALA A 118 16.68 0.01 7.66
CA ALA A 118 16.51 0.88 6.50
C ALA A 118 16.77 2.36 6.85
N TYR A 119 16.21 2.84 7.96
CA TYR A 119 16.48 4.17 8.49
C TYR A 119 17.98 4.40 8.72
N ALA A 120 18.64 3.46 9.40
CA ALA A 120 20.06 3.55 9.71
C ALA A 120 20.92 3.59 8.43
N ARG A 121 20.58 2.74 7.45
CA ARG A 121 21.27 2.67 6.15
C ARG A 121 21.18 3.97 5.36
N HIS A 122 20.02 4.63 5.38
CA HIS A 122 19.76 5.85 4.58
C HIS A 122 19.74 7.13 5.42
N ARG A 123 20.34 7.13 6.61
CA ARG A 123 20.25 8.24 7.57
C ARG A 123 20.71 9.59 7.01
N SER A 124 21.81 9.60 6.25
CA SER A 124 22.33 10.83 5.63
C SER A 124 21.35 11.39 4.59
N THR A 125 20.88 10.54 3.67
CA THR A 125 19.89 10.89 2.65
C THR A 125 18.59 11.40 3.28
N LEU A 126 18.07 10.69 4.28
CA LEU A 126 16.86 11.10 5.01
C LEU A 126 17.04 12.43 5.73
N GLY A 127 18.21 12.71 6.32
CA GLY A 127 18.52 14.00 6.93
C GLY A 127 18.56 15.16 5.92
N ALA A 128 19.09 14.91 4.71
CA ALA A 128 19.05 15.90 3.62
C ALA A 128 17.61 16.15 3.14
N ILE A 129 16.80 15.09 3.02
CA ILE A 129 15.38 15.17 2.68
C ILE A 129 14.61 15.96 3.76
N GLU A 130 14.82 15.69 5.04
CA GLU A 130 14.19 16.44 6.13
C GLU A 130 14.58 17.93 6.09
N SER A 131 15.85 18.22 5.86
CA SER A 131 16.34 19.60 5.74
C SER A 131 15.61 20.36 4.63
N ARG A 132 15.39 19.71 3.48
CA ARG A 132 14.70 20.29 2.32
C ARG A 132 13.18 20.38 2.47
N TYR A 133 12.53 19.31 2.96
CA TYR A 133 11.08 19.18 2.93
C TYR A 133 10.40 19.37 4.29
N GLY A 134 11.14 19.25 5.38
CA GLY A 134 10.64 19.39 6.75
C GLY A 134 9.80 18.23 7.26
N VAL A 135 9.84 17.10 6.54
CA VAL A 135 9.17 15.85 6.92
C VAL A 135 10.14 15.00 7.73
N ALA A 136 9.69 14.51 8.88
CA ALA A 136 10.50 13.67 9.76
C ALA A 136 10.98 12.40 9.04
N PRO A 137 12.27 12.05 9.11
CA PRO A 137 12.86 10.85 8.53
C PRO A 137 12.10 9.56 8.83
N GLU A 138 11.59 9.41 10.05
CA GLU A 138 10.88 8.22 10.50
C GLU A 138 9.50 8.11 9.84
N ILE A 139 8.85 9.23 9.53
CA ILE A 139 7.56 9.25 8.81
C ILE A 139 7.77 8.82 7.36
N VAL A 140 8.79 9.35 6.69
CA VAL A 140 9.14 8.94 5.32
C VAL A 140 9.47 7.46 5.29
N THR A 141 10.28 6.98 6.24
CA THR A 141 10.66 5.56 6.36
C THR A 141 9.45 4.68 6.66
N ALA A 142 8.53 5.11 7.53
CA ALA A 142 7.34 4.35 7.85
C ALA A 142 6.39 4.21 6.64
N ILE A 143 6.19 5.28 5.86
CA ILE A 143 5.43 5.20 4.59
C ILE A 143 6.11 4.21 3.64
N TRP A 144 7.44 4.30 3.47
CA TRP A 144 8.19 3.35 2.63
C TRP A 144 7.99 1.88 3.06
N GLY A 145 7.95 1.63 4.38
CA GLY A 145 7.67 0.31 4.95
C GLY A 145 6.24 -0.20 4.73
N LEU A 146 5.25 0.70 4.70
CA LEU A 146 3.85 0.35 4.45
C LEU A 146 3.56 0.16 2.96
N GLU A 147 4.14 0.99 2.10
CA GLU A 147 3.85 0.99 0.66
C GLU A 147 4.54 -0.15 -0.09
N SER A 148 5.82 -0.41 0.20
CA SER A 148 6.61 -1.38 -0.56
C SER A 148 7.49 -2.27 0.29
N PHE A 149 7.28 -2.29 1.61
CA PHE A 149 8.11 -3.04 2.54
C PHE A 149 9.60 -2.72 2.36
N PHE A 150 9.90 -1.41 2.33
CA PHE A 150 11.25 -0.89 2.11
C PHE A 150 11.83 -1.29 0.75
N GLY A 151 10.98 -1.44 -0.27
CA GLY A 151 11.37 -1.80 -1.64
C GLY A 151 11.37 -3.27 -1.99
N GLU A 152 11.23 -4.16 -1.01
CA GLU A 152 11.15 -5.60 -1.27
C GLU A 152 9.88 -5.98 -2.06
N ARG A 153 8.83 -5.15 -1.97
CA ARG A 153 7.51 -5.38 -2.57
C ARG A 153 7.04 -4.18 -3.40
N ARG A 154 7.81 -3.79 -4.43
CA ARG A 154 7.46 -2.71 -5.40
C ARG A 154 6.32 -3.07 -6.35
N GLY A 155 6.02 -4.36 -6.48
CA GLY A 155 5.13 -4.88 -7.51
C GLY A 155 5.84 -5.06 -8.86
N ASN A 156 5.44 -6.10 -9.58
CA ASN A 156 6.03 -6.51 -10.85
C ASN A 156 5.02 -6.48 -12.00
N VAL A 157 3.80 -5.99 -11.79
CA VAL A 157 2.77 -5.92 -12.85
C VAL A 157 3.13 -4.77 -13.80
N PRO A 158 3.15 -4.97 -15.13
CA PRO A 158 3.40 -3.89 -16.08
C PRO A 158 2.31 -2.81 -15.99
N VAL A 159 2.71 -1.58 -15.68
CA VAL A 159 1.77 -0.47 -15.42
C VAL A 159 0.95 -0.10 -16.65
N ILE A 160 1.57 -0.15 -17.84
CA ILE A 160 0.86 0.13 -19.09
C ILE A 160 -0.26 -0.90 -19.30
N SER A 161 0.03 -2.20 -19.22
CA SER A 161 -0.98 -3.26 -19.32
C SER A 161 -2.06 -3.17 -18.24
N SER A 162 -1.70 -2.84 -17.00
CA SER A 162 -2.67 -2.68 -15.89
C SER A 162 -3.62 -1.51 -16.14
N THR A 163 -3.08 -0.31 -16.39
CA THR A 163 -3.88 0.90 -16.55
C THR A 163 -4.71 0.88 -17.84
N SER A 164 -4.20 0.32 -18.94
CA SER A 164 -4.98 0.13 -20.17
C SER A 164 -6.08 -0.90 -20.01
N THR A 165 -5.82 -2.02 -19.33
CA THR A 165 -6.85 -3.04 -19.05
C THR A 165 -7.98 -2.45 -18.22
N LEU A 166 -7.66 -1.65 -17.20
CA LEU A 166 -8.68 -1.01 -16.35
C LEU A 166 -9.39 0.15 -17.03
N ALA A 167 -8.72 0.83 -17.97
CA ALA A 167 -9.36 1.85 -18.81
C ALA A 167 -10.38 1.23 -19.76
N PHE A 168 -10.06 0.04 -20.31
CA PHE A 168 -10.91 -0.72 -21.22
C PHE A 168 -12.08 -1.44 -20.52
N ASP A 169 -11.82 -2.22 -19.47
CA ASP A 169 -12.78 -3.19 -18.89
C ASP A 169 -12.91 -3.09 -17.35
N GLY A 170 -12.34 -2.05 -16.76
CA GLY A 170 -12.48 -1.74 -15.34
C GLY A 170 -13.74 -0.90 -15.03
N ARG A 171 -14.21 -0.95 -13.79
CA ARG A 171 -15.37 -0.18 -13.31
C ARG A 171 -15.17 1.34 -13.38
N ARG A 172 -13.92 1.80 -13.47
CA ARG A 172 -13.53 3.23 -13.46
C ARG A 172 -12.75 3.61 -14.71
N GLY A 173 -13.19 3.17 -15.89
CA GLY A 173 -12.47 3.35 -17.17
C GLY A 173 -11.90 4.76 -17.39
N ALA A 174 -12.71 5.81 -17.26
CA ALA A 174 -12.26 7.20 -17.45
C ALA A 174 -11.19 7.67 -16.44
N PHE A 175 -11.17 7.11 -15.23
CA PHE A 175 -10.10 7.39 -14.27
C PHE A 175 -8.80 6.74 -14.71
N PHE A 176 -8.85 5.48 -15.14
CA PHE A 176 -7.66 4.74 -15.55
C PHE A 176 -7.11 5.19 -16.90
N GLU A 177 -7.94 5.69 -17.82
CA GLU A 177 -7.45 6.32 -19.04
C GLU A 177 -6.58 7.55 -18.73
N LYS A 178 -6.93 8.33 -17.70
CA LYS A 178 -6.08 9.44 -17.21
C LYS A 178 -4.77 8.94 -16.61
N GLN A 179 -4.80 7.83 -15.87
CA GLN A 179 -3.58 7.23 -15.32
C GLN A 179 -2.67 6.68 -16.43
N LEU A 180 -3.25 6.04 -17.45
CA LEU A 180 -2.51 5.55 -18.62
C LEU A 180 -1.84 6.69 -19.39
N LEU A 181 -2.56 7.80 -19.63
CA LEU A 181 -1.98 8.98 -20.27
C LEU A 181 -0.82 9.57 -19.45
N ALA A 182 -0.97 9.67 -18.14
CA ALA A 182 0.11 10.10 -17.25
C ALA A 182 1.30 9.13 -17.30
N ALA A 183 1.07 7.82 -17.30
CA ALA A 183 2.13 6.81 -17.42
C ALA A 183 2.92 6.95 -18.74
N LEU A 184 2.22 7.22 -19.85
CA LEU A 184 2.85 7.49 -21.14
C LEU A 184 3.70 8.76 -21.14
N LYS A 185 3.25 9.83 -20.45
CA LYS A 185 4.05 11.05 -20.29
C LYS A 185 5.34 10.79 -19.51
N ILE A 186 5.27 9.98 -18.45
CA ILE A 186 6.45 9.61 -17.66
C ILE A 186 7.48 8.88 -18.55
N ILE A 187 7.03 7.91 -19.36
CA ILE A 187 7.90 7.22 -20.33
C ILE A 187 8.46 8.21 -21.36
N GLN A 188 7.61 9.09 -21.90
CA GLN A 188 8.03 10.10 -22.88
C GLN A 188 9.09 11.06 -22.34
N ASN A 189 9.01 11.40 -21.05
CA ASN A 189 9.98 12.26 -20.39
C ASN A 189 11.33 11.56 -20.16
N GLY A 190 11.42 10.25 -20.37
CA GLY A 190 12.66 9.48 -20.20
C GLY A 190 12.96 9.08 -18.75
N ASP A 191 11.98 9.24 -17.85
CA ASP A 191 12.11 8.88 -16.43
C ASP A 191 12.29 7.37 -16.25
N ILE A 192 11.60 6.56 -17.07
CA ILE A 192 11.65 5.10 -17.03
C ILE A 192 11.26 4.51 -18.39
N SER A 193 11.77 3.32 -18.72
CA SER A 193 11.30 2.57 -19.89
C SER A 193 9.95 1.90 -19.61
N ALA A 194 9.18 1.64 -20.67
CA ALA A 194 7.90 0.95 -20.53
C ALA A 194 8.01 -0.43 -19.89
N GLN A 195 9.09 -1.16 -20.20
CA GLN A 195 9.36 -2.51 -19.70
C GLN A 195 9.68 -2.52 -18.21
N ASN A 196 10.32 -1.45 -17.72
CA ASN A 196 10.71 -1.33 -16.31
C ASN A 196 9.66 -0.60 -15.47
N MET A 197 8.63 -0.02 -16.08
CA MET A 197 7.54 0.64 -15.36
C MET A 197 6.59 -0.40 -14.76
N THR A 198 6.93 -0.89 -13.57
CA THR A 198 6.15 -1.89 -12.84
C THR A 198 5.44 -1.31 -11.61
N GLY A 199 4.45 -2.06 -11.12
CA GLY A 199 3.69 -1.68 -9.95
C GLY A 199 2.70 -2.74 -9.49
N SER A 200 1.70 -2.29 -8.74
CA SER A 200 0.54 -3.08 -8.36
C SER A 200 -0.40 -3.35 -9.53
N TRP A 201 -1.36 -4.26 -9.32
CA TRP A 201 -2.41 -4.56 -10.30
C TRP A 201 -3.26 -3.35 -10.68
N ALA A 202 -3.31 -2.31 -9.83
CA ALA A 202 -4.09 -1.09 -10.02
C ALA A 202 -3.23 0.09 -10.54
N GLY A 203 -1.98 -0.15 -10.92
CA GLY A 203 -1.09 0.88 -11.48
C GLY A 203 -0.42 1.79 -10.46
N ALA A 204 -0.43 1.45 -9.16
CA ALA A 204 0.42 2.11 -8.16
C ALA A 204 1.88 1.65 -8.32
N MET A 205 2.83 2.57 -8.41
CA MET A 205 4.14 2.30 -9.00
C MET A 205 5.29 2.32 -7.99
N GLY A 206 6.29 1.45 -8.21
CA GLY A 206 7.60 1.54 -7.54
C GLY A 206 7.56 1.47 -6.01
N HIS A 207 8.54 2.10 -5.36
CA HIS A 207 8.63 2.13 -3.89
C HIS A 207 7.52 2.94 -3.24
N THR A 208 7.09 4.03 -3.88
CA THR A 208 6.14 5.00 -3.31
C THR A 208 4.70 4.56 -3.46
N GLN A 209 4.42 3.61 -4.36
CA GLN A 209 3.08 3.24 -4.79
C GLN A 209 2.27 4.46 -5.28
N PHE A 210 2.95 5.46 -5.85
CA PHE A 210 2.25 6.55 -6.54
C PHE A 210 1.49 6.02 -7.75
N ILE A 211 0.24 6.45 -7.91
CA ILE A 211 -0.43 6.38 -9.20
C ILE A 211 0.24 7.37 -10.18
N PRO A 212 0.20 7.13 -11.50
CA PRO A 212 0.85 7.98 -12.50
C PRO A 212 0.61 9.48 -12.35
N THR A 213 -0.62 9.92 -12.10
CA THR A 213 -0.90 11.36 -11.93
C THR A 213 -0.29 11.94 -10.65
N SER A 214 -0.14 11.13 -9.59
CA SER A 214 0.56 11.56 -8.37
C SER A 214 2.07 11.65 -8.61
N TYR A 215 2.63 10.71 -9.38
CA TYR A 215 4.02 10.80 -9.81
C TYR A 215 4.27 12.09 -10.60
N GLU A 216 3.45 12.41 -11.60
CA GLU A 216 3.63 13.65 -12.38
C GLU A 216 3.63 14.89 -11.47
N ALA A 217 2.76 14.92 -10.46
CA ALA A 217 2.59 16.06 -9.57
C ALA A 217 3.64 16.15 -8.46
N PHE A 218 4.23 15.03 -8.01
CA PHE A 218 4.98 14.99 -6.75
C PHE A 218 6.33 14.29 -6.83
N ALA A 219 6.62 13.49 -7.85
CA ALA A 219 7.91 12.83 -7.98
C ALA A 219 9.05 13.86 -8.14
N VAL A 220 10.19 13.58 -7.52
CA VAL A 220 11.37 14.44 -7.50
C VAL A 220 12.61 13.64 -7.90
N ASP A 221 13.43 14.26 -8.74
CA ASP A 221 14.81 13.86 -8.99
C ASP A 221 15.66 14.51 -7.89
N PHE A 222 16.02 13.71 -6.90
CA PHE A 222 16.80 14.15 -5.75
C PHE A 222 18.28 13.84 -5.93
N THR A 223 18.61 12.82 -6.73
CA THR A 223 19.99 12.47 -7.06
C THR A 223 20.64 13.46 -8.05
N GLY A 224 19.84 14.13 -8.86
CA GLY A 224 20.26 15.06 -9.90
C GLY A 224 20.69 14.38 -11.21
N ASP A 225 20.32 13.12 -11.44
CA ASP A 225 20.71 12.35 -12.61
C ASP A 225 19.80 12.58 -13.83
N GLY A 226 18.77 13.43 -13.69
CA GLY A 226 17.81 13.77 -14.72
C GLY A 226 16.58 12.87 -14.76
N ARG A 227 16.43 11.92 -13.82
CA ARG A 227 15.27 11.03 -13.71
C ARG A 227 14.65 11.13 -12.32
N ARG A 228 13.34 10.90 -12.24
CA ARG A 228 12.62 10.81 -10.95
C ARG A 228 12.36 9.34 -10.63
N ASP A 229 13.42 8.55 -10.47
CA ASP A 229 13.34 7.09 -10.49
C ASP A 229 12.80 6.52 -9.17
N ILE A 230 11.50 6.20 -9.14
CA ILE A 230 10.86 5.57 -7.98
C ILE A 230 10.90 4.03 -8.02
N TRP A 231 11.62 3.42 -8.96
CA TRP A 231 11.64 1.97 -9.17
C TRP A 231 12.96 1.32 -8.82
N SER A 232 14.10 1.99 -9.03
CA SER A 232 15.44 1.40 -8.85
C SER A 232 15.69 0.87 -7.44
N ASP A 233 16.79 0.13 -7.24
CA ASP A 233 17.17 -0.33 -5.90
C ASP A 233 17.67 0.81 -4.99
N ASP A 234 18.08 1.96 -5.57
CA ASP A 234 18.35 3.17 -4.79
C ASP A 234 17.02 3.88 -4.49
N PRO A 235 16.59 3.95 -3.21
CA PRO A 235 15.30 4.53 -2.86
C PRO A 235 15.34 6.06 -2.77
N THR A 236 16.47 6.73 -3.05
CA THR A 236 16.67 8.16 -2.79
C THR A 236 15.56 9.05 -3.35
N ASP A 237 15.25 8.91 -4.64
CA ASP A 237 14.18 9.67 -5.29
C ASP A 237 12.80 9.30 -4.73
N SER A 238 12.60 8.04 -4.36
CA SER A 238 11.35 7.58 -3.74
C SER A 238 11.11 8.24 -2.38
N LEU A 239 12.14 8.25 -1.52
CA LEU A 239 12.08 8.88 -0.20
C LEU A 239 11.83 10.38 -0.32
N ALA A 240 12.55 11.04 -1.24
CA ALA A 240 12.38 12.47 -1.50
C ALA A 240 10.99 12.79 -2.08
N SER A 241 10.49 11.96 -2.99
CA SER A 241 9.15 12.09 -3.58
C SER A 241 8.04 11.93 -2.54
N THR A 242 8.18 10.97 -1.62
CA THR A 242 7.25 10.82 -0.48
C THR A 242 7.27 12.06 0.42
N ALA A 243 8.45 12.61 0.74
CA ALA A 243 8.55 13.83 1.54
C ALA A 243 7.97 15.06 0.82
N ALA A 244 8.24 15.20 -0.48
CA ALA A 244 7.70 16.28 -1.31
C ALA A 244 6.17 16.20 -1.40
N TYR A 245 5.62 15.00 -1.52
CA TYR A 245 4.17 14.77 -1.47
C TYR A 245 3.58 15.29 -0.16
N LEU A 246 4.13 14.88 0.99
CA LEU A 246 3.61 15.30 2.29
C LEU A 246 3.75 16.81 2.50
N GLN A 247 4.91 17.39 2.17
CA GLN A 247 5.14 18.83 2.26
C GLN A 247 4.13 19.62 1.43
N ARG A 248 3.97 19.31 0.14
CA ARG A 248 3.03 20.01 -0.76
C ARG A 248 1.58 19.82 -0.34
N ASN A 249 1.29 18.77 0.42
CA ASN A 249 -0.02 18.51 1.00
C ASN A 249 -0.21 19.08 2.42
N GLY A 250 0.69 19.96 2.87
CA GLY A 250 0.50 20.74 4.10
C GLY A 250 1.16 20.15 5.35
N TRP A 251 2.17 19.29 5.20
CA TRP A 251 2.96 18.84 6.34
C TRP A 251 3.59 20.03 7.07
N THR A 252 3.40 20.08 8.39
CA THR A 252 3.95 21.11 9.26
C THR A 252 5.20 20.56 9.95
N ARG A 253 6.36 21.16 9.67
CA ARG A 253 7.64 20.80 10.31
C ARG A 253 7.55 20.85 11.83
N GLY A 254 8.12 19.86 12.51
CA GLY A 254 8.18 19.79 13.98
C GLY A 254 6.86 19.41 14.67
N VAL A 255 5.74 19.35 13.94
CA VAL A 255 4.46 18.88 14.50
C VAL A 255 4.41 17.35 14.40
N ARG A 256 4.15 16.67 15.52
CA ARG A 256 3.98 15.20 15.53
C ARG A 256 2.71 14.81 14.79
N TRP A 257 2.64 13.60 14.24
CA TRP A 257 1.39 13.08 13.65
C TRP A 257 0.26 13.00 14.67
N GLY A 258 0.58 12.60 15.90
CA GLY A 258 -0.38 12.27 16.96
C GLY A 258 0.26 11.39 18.02
N GLY A 259 -0.57 10.66 18.75
CA GLY A 259 -0.15 9.66 19.72
C GLY A 259 -1.33 9.07 20.50
N GLU A 260 -1.07 8.00 21.24
CA GLU A 260 -2.04 7.38 22.15
C GLU A 260 -2.38 8.30 23.32
N VAL A 261 -3.67 8.47 23.61
CA VAL A 261 -4.16 9.28 24.73
C VAL A 261 -3.60 8.74 26.05
N GLY A 262 -3.13 9.63 26.92
CA GLY A 262 -2.50 9.25 28.21
C GLY A 262 -1.03 8.83 28.10
N ASN A 263 -0.46 8.81 26.89
CA ASN A 263 0.93 8.41 26.66
C ASN A 263 1.73 9.50 25.89
N GLY A 264 1.63 10.75 26.37
CA GLY A 264 2.38 11.88 25.81
C GLY A 264 1.93 12.29 24.40
N ALA A 265 0.68 11.98 24.01
CA ALA A 265 0.13 12.46 22.74
C ALA A 265 0.04 14.00 22.71
N PRO A 266 0.30 14.63 21.56
CA PRO A 266 0.12 16.07 21.42
C PRO A 266 -1.35 16.47 21.59
N ALA A 267 -1.59 17.76 21.85
CA ALA A 267 -2.94 18.31 21.76
C ALA A 267 -3.46 18.18 20.32
N GLY A 268 -4.72 17.79 20.18
CA GLY A 268 -5.29 17.51 18.87
C GLY A 268 -6.71 16.94 18.95
N ARG A 269 -7.23 16.48 17.81
CA ARG A 269 -8.53 15.81 17.74
C ARG A 269 -8.42 14.40 18.31
N THR A 270 -9.27 14.06 19.26
CA THR A 270 -9.36 12.70 19.79
C THR A 270 -10.13 11.79 18.83
N LEU A 271 -9.64 10.58 18.61
CA LEU A 271 -10.30 9.53 17.82
C LEU A 271 -10.16 8.16 18.47
N ARG A 272 -11.19 7.34 18.34
CA ARG A 272 -11.22 5.93 18.79
C ARG A 272 -11.70 5.07 17.61
N PRO A 273 -10.79 4.61 16.73
CA PRO A 273 -11.17 3.97 15.46
C PRO A 273 -11.84 2.62 15.64
N GLN A 274 -11.56 1.94 16.75
CA GLN A 274 -12.16 0.66 17.11
C GLN A 274 -12.91 0.81 18.43
N PRO A 275 -14.23 0.52 18.49
CA PRO A 275 -14.97 0.49 19.75
C PRO A 275 -14.29 -0.40 20.78
N GLY A 276 -14.17 0.07 22.02
CA GLY A 276 -13.47 -0.66 23.09
C GLY A 276 -11.94 -0.72 22.97
N GLY A 277 -11.36 -0.15 21.91
CA GLY A 277 -9.91 -0.08 21.69
C GLY A 277 -9.27 1.25 22.12
N PRO A 278 -7.98 1.45 21.81
CA PRO A 278 -7.22 2.65 22.14
C PRO A 278 -7.82 3.92 21.53
N SER A 279 -7.62 5.03 22.24
CA SER A 279 -7.90 6.38 21.73
C SER A 279 -6.61 7.12 21.42
N PHE A 280 -6.64 7.97 20.41
CA PHE A 280 -5.47 8.74 19.94
C PHE A 280 -5.82 10.22 19.85
N ASN A 281 -4.89 11.10 20.22
CA ASN A 281 -4.95 12.51 19.84
C ASN A 281 -4.10 12.71 18.59
N VAL A 282 -4.71 13.28 17.55
CA VAL A 282 -4.05 13.49 16.26
C VAL A 282 -4.04 14.95 15.84
N THR A 283 -3.01 15.33 15.10
CA THR A 283 -2.74 16.72 14.69
C THR A 283 -3.13 16.97 13.23
N SER A 284 -2.76 18.14 12.69
CA SER A 284 -2.83 18.42 11.26
C SER A 284 -2.03 17.43 10.41
N ASN A 285 -0.86 16.99 10.88
CA ASN A 285 0.02 16.09 10.13
C ASN A 285 -0.58 14.69 9.93
N PHE A 286 -1.43 14.22 10.84
CA PHE A 286 -2.23 13.01 10.62
C PHE A 286 -3.13 13.12 9.39
N ASN A 287 -3.78 14.27 9.21
CA ASN A 287 -4.65 14.49 8.04
C ASN A 287 -3.83 14.57 6.74
N VAL A 288 -2.56 14.98 6.81
CA VAL A 288 -1.65 14.97 5.66
C VAL A 288 -1.29 13.53 5.28
N ILE A 289 -0.99 12.66 6.24
CA ILE A 289 -0.77 11.22 5.99
C ILE A 289 -2.01 10.60 5.33
N LYS A 290 -3.22 10.98 5.79
CA LYS A 290 -4.47 10.51 5.18
C LYS A 290 -4.67 10.94 3.72
N ARG A 291 -3.95 11.96 3.22
CA ARG A 291 -3.97 12.29 1.79
C ARG A 291 -3.25 11.24 0.96
N TYR A 292 -2.20 10.63 1.52
CA TYR A 292 -1.47 9.52 0.90
C TYR A 292 -2.37 8.28 0.76
N ASN A 293 -3.06 7.90 1.84
CA ASN A 293 -4.10 6.88 1.86
C ASN A 293 -5.19 7.25 2.87
N ASN A 294 -6.43 7.41 2.41
CA ASN A 294 -7.53 7.96 3.20
C ASN A 294 -8.16 6.95 4.17
N SER A 295 -7.36 6.45 5.12
CA SER A 295 -7.76 5.52 6.17
C SER A 295 -7.17 5.95 7.51
N ASP A 296 -8.00 5.97 8.55
CA ASP A 296 -7.53 6.26 9.92
C ASP A 296 -6.56 5.15 10.39
N SER A 297 -6.87 3.89 10.14
CA SER A 297 -5.98 2.76 10.47
C SER A 297 -4.64 2.90 9.77
N TYR A 298 -4.62 3.28 8.49
CA TYR A 298 -3.39 3.53 7.76
C TYR A 298 -2.55 4.64 8.39
N ALA A 299 -3.17 5.80 8.66
CA ALA A 299 -2.44 6.93 9.21
C ALA A 299 -1.91 6.66 10.64
N ILE A 300 -2.66 5.90 11.44
CA ILE A 300 -2.17 5.40 12.74
C ILE A 300 -1.05 4.39 12.54
N GLY A 301 -1.13 3.50 11.55
CA GLY A 301 -0.07 2.56 11.20
C GLY A 301 1.23 3.24 10.83
N VAL A 302 1.19 4.26 9.94
CA VAL A 302 2.36 5.08 9.60
C VAL A 302 2.93 5.75 10.85
N GLY A 303 2.09 6.46 11.61
CA GLY A 303 2.52 7.18 12.80
C GLY A 303 3.12 6.27 13.86
N HIS A 304 2.46 5.15 14.15
CA HIS A 304 2.91 4.18 15.12
C HIS A 304 4.20 3.48 14.67
N LEU A 305 4.31 3.06 13.40
CA LEU A 305 5.55 2.48 12.87
C LEU A 305 6.70 3.49 12.94
N ALA A 306 6.46 4.76 12.61
CA ALA A 306 7.46 5.82 12.74
C ALA A 306 7.94 5.96 14.19
N ASP A 307 7.01 6.01 15.16
CA ASP A 307 7.35 6.06 16.58
C ASP A 307 8.17 4.83 17.01
N ARG A 308 7.81 3.61 16.54
CA ARG A 308 8.54 2.36 16.84
C ARG A 308 9.95 2.36 16.21
N ILE A 309 10.10 2.87 14.99
CA ILE A 309 11.41 3.05 14.32
C ILE A 309 12.28 4.00 15.13
N ALA A 310 11.71 5.10 15.66
CA ALA A 310 12.40 6.06 16.53
C ALA A 310 12.81 5.50 17.91
N GLY A 311 12.42 4.27 18.25
CA GLY A 311 12.70 3.65 19.56
C GLY A 311 11.52 3.69 20.54
N GLY A 312 10.35 4.19 20.12
CA GLY A 312 9.11 4.11 20.90
C GLY A 312 8.64 2.67 21.14
N GLY A 313 7.86 2.49 22.19
CA GLY A 313 7.24 1.22 22.56
C GLY A 313 5.93 0.93 21.80
N PRO A 314 5.33 -0.26 21.99
CA PRO A 314 4.00 -0.58 21.46
C PRO A 314 2.91 0.32 22.07
N ILE A 315 1.73 0.31 21.45
CA ILE A 315 0.50 0.86 22.06
C ILE A 315 0.26 0.15 23.40
N ARG A 316 -0.10 0.91 24.43
CA ARG A 316 -0.22 0.40 25.81
C ARG A 316 -1.62 -0.09 26.13
N ALA A 317 -2.65 0.59 25.63
CA ALA A 317 -4.03 0.20 25.86
C ALA A 317 -4.37 -1.12 25.16
N SER A 318 -5.23 -1.91 25.80
CA SER A 318 -5.74 -3.16 25.26
C SER A 318 -6.75 -2.92 24.15
N PHE A 319 -6.89 -3.92 23.28
CA PHE A 319 -7.97 -4.02 22.31
C PHE A 319 -9.04 -5.01 22.84
N PRO A 320 -10.30 -4.89 22.39
CA PRO A 320 -11.33 -5.84 22.75
C PRO A 320 -11.10 -7.20 22.06
N PRO A 321 -11.68 -8.30 22.56
CA PRO A 321 -11.76 -9.55 21.82
C PRO A 321 -12.34 -9.36 20.41
N ASP A 322 -11.94 -10.24 19.49
CA ASP A 322 -12.50 -10.24 18.13
C ASP A 322 -13.96 -10.71 18.11
N LYS A 323 -14.55 -10.79 16.91
CA LYS A 323 -15.93 -11.26 16.73
C LYS A 323 -16.19 -12.71 17.17
N TYR A 324 -15.14 -13.50 17.39
CA TYR A 324 -15.21 -14.87 17.87
C TYR A 324 -14.93 -14.97 19.39
N GLY A 325 -14.72 -13.83 20.06
CA GLY A 325 -14.43 -13.76 21.49
C GLY A 325 -12.97 -14.06 21.83
N LEU A 326 -12.05 -14.10 20.86
CA LEU A 326 -10.62 -14.31 21.11
C LEU A 326 -9.85 -12.99 21.20
N THR A 327 -9.07 -12.85 22.27
CA THR A 327 -8.01 -11.83 22.35
C THR A 327 -6.88 -12.13 21.36
N LYS A 328 -6.07 -11.13 20.99
CA LYS A 328 -4.93 -11.35 20.08
C LYS A 328 -3.98 -12.42 20.58
N ASP A 329 -3.65 -12.42 21.88
CA ASP A 329 -2.76 -13.43 22.46
C ASP A 329 -3.33 -14.84 22.31
N GLN A 330 -4.65 -15.00 22.47
CA GLN A 330 -5.32 -16.28 22.22
C GLN A 330 -5.27 -16.67 20.74
N ARG A 331 -5.39 -15.71 19.81
CA ARG A 331 -5.27 -15.98 18.36
C ARG A 331 -3.84 -16.37 17.97
N VAL A 332 -2.83 -15.73 18.56
CA VAL A 332 -1.41 -16.11 18.41
C VAL A 332 -1.18 -17.53 18.94
N GLN A 333 -1.66 -17.83 20.14
CA GLN A 333 -1.56 -19.18 20.72
C GLN A 333 -2.25 -20.23 19.84
N LEU A 334 -3.43 -19.91 19.27
CA LEU A 334 -4.13 -20.77 18.34
C LEU A 334 -3.27 -21.11 17.12
N GLN A 335 -2.67 -20.10 16.49
CA GLN A 335 -1.80 -20.27 15.33
C GLN A 335 -0.56 -21.15 15.66
N GLN A 336 0.10 -20.85 16.78
CA GLN A 336 1.26 -21.61 17.24
C GLN A 336 0.92 -23.08 17.49
N ARG A 337 -0.20 -23.38 18.17
CA ARG A 337 -0.60 -24.75 18.46
C ARG A 337 -1.05 -25.52 17.22
N LEU A 338 -1.74 -24.87 16.28
CA LEU A 338 -2.08 -25.46 14.98
C LEU A 338 -0.82 -25.88 14.23
N THR A 339 0.15 -24.97 14.14
CA THR A 339 1.42 -25.23 13.45
C THR A 339 2.20 -26.35 14.14
N ALA A 340 2.24 -26.37 15.47
CA ALA A 340 2.85 -27.45 16.24
C ALA A 340 2.19 -28.83 16.00
N LYS A 341 0.91 -28.88 15.64
CA LYS A 341 0.19 -30.11 15.24
C LYS A 341 0.30 -30.44 13.74
N GLY A 342 1.11 -29.70 12.97
CA GLY A 342 1.30 -29.94 11.54
C GLY A 342 0.30 -29.21 10.63
N PHE A 343 -0.53 -28.32 11.17
CA PHE A 343 -1.44 -27.46 10.41
C PHE A 343 -0.83 -26.07 10.29
N ASP A 344 0.05 -25.89 9.30
CA ASP A 344 0.83 -24.66 9.14
C ASP A 344 -0.06 -23.44 8.89
N THR A 345 0.14 -22.41 9.72
CA THR A 345 -0.57 -21.14 9.66
C THR A 345 0.23 -20.04 8.97
N ASP A 346 1.48 -20.33 8.59
CA ASP A 346 2.40 -19.43 7.90
C ASP A 346 2.80 -18.21 8.76
N GLY A 347 3.01 -18.47 10.05
CA GLY A 347 3.34 -17.48 11.09
C GLY A 347 2.27 -17.35 12.17
N ALA A 348 2.59 -16.61 13.24
CA ALA A 348 1.71 -16.42 14.39
C ALA A 348 1.59 -14.93 14.77
N ASP A 349 0.88 -14.15 13.96
CA ASP A 349 0.69 -12.70 14.10
C ASP A 349 -0.62 -12.31 14.81
N GLY A 350 -1.47 -13.30 15.10
CA GLY A 350 -2.82 -13.14 15.65
C GLY A 350 -3.88 -12.74 14.63
N VAL A 351 -3.53 -12.55 13.36
CA VAL A 351 -4.47 -12.19 12.29
C VAL A 351 -5.02 -13.46 11.64
N ILE A 352 -6.32 -13.68 11.76
CA ILE A 352 -6.99 -14.86 11.19
C ILE A 352 -7.28 -14.66 9.70
N GLY A 353 -6.21 -14.75 8.90
CA GLY A 353 -6.23 -14.65 7.44
C GLY A 353 -6.52 -15.98 6.73
N PRO A 354 -6.43 -16.02 5.38
CA PRO A 354 -6.71 -17.21 4.58
C PRO A 354 -5.92 -18.46 5.00
N ASN A 355 -4.62 -18.32 5.33
CA ASN A 355 -3.78 -19.45 5.74
C ASN A 355 -4.20 -19.98 7.12
N SER A 356 -4.44 -19.11 8.10
CA SER A 356 -4.99 -19.53 9.40
C SER A 356 -6.35 -20.20 9.26
N ARG A 357 -7.26 -19.67 8.42
CA ARG A 357 -8.58 -20.28 8.16
C ARG A 357 -8.45 -21.65 7.51
N LYS A 358 -7.54 -21.80 6.55
CA LYS A 358 -7.23 -23.09 5.90
C LYS A 358 -6.70 -24.10 6.92
N ALA A 359 -5.76 -23.69 7.77
CA ALA A 359 -5.19 -24.54 8.82
C ALA A 359 -6.25 -24.96 9.85
N ILE A 360 -7.10 -24.02 10.29
CA ILE A 360 -8.23 -24.27 11.19
C ILE A 360 -9.19 -25.28 10.56
N ALA A 361 -9.60 -25.07 9.31
CA ALA A 361 -10.51 -25.96 8.60
C ALA A 361 -9.94 -27.38 8.48
N ALA A 362 -8.65 -27.49 8.13
CA ALA A 362 -7.95 -28.76 8.03
C ALA A 362 -7.87 -29.48 9.38
N TYR A 363 -7.55 -28.77 10.46
CA TYR A 363 -7.54 -29.37 11.81
C TYR A 363 -8.94 -29.79 12.25
N GLN A 364 -9.97 -28.96 12.05
CA GLN A 364 -11.36 -29.31 12.34
C GLN A 364 -11.79 -30.60 11.62
N SER A 365 -11.47 -30.74 10.34
CA SER A 365 -11.69 -31.98 9.59
C SER A 365 -10.97 -33.18 10.21
N SER A 366 -9.71 -33.00 10.65
CA SER A 366 -8.91 -34.09 11.21
C SER A 366 -9.48 -34.68 12.52
N ILE A 367 -10.28 -33.90 13.24
CA ILE A 367 -10.95 -34.32 14.49
C ILE A 367 -12.45 -34.61 14.30
N GLY A 368 -12.91 -34.79 13.06
CA GLY A 368 -14.30 -35.15 12.75
C GLY A 368 -15.32 -34.02 12.93
N ARG A 369 -14.87 -32.76 13.02
CA ARG A 369 -15.75 -31.58 13.10
C ARG A 369 -15.97 -30.93 11.73
N ALA A 370 -17.01 -30.11 11.61
CA ALA A 370 -17.27 -29.33 10.41
C ALA A 370 -16.11 -28.33 10.14
N ALA A 371 -15.62 -28.31 8.90
CA ALA A 371 -14.48 -27.51 8.46
C ALA A 371 -14.86 -26.05 8.17
N THR A 372 -15.28 -25.32 9.20
CA THR A 372 -15.72 -23.93 9.06
C THR A 372 -14.57 -22.98 8.75
N GLY A 373 -13.35 -23.32 9.19
CA GLY A 373 -12.20 -22.40 9.13
C GLY A 373 -12.31 -21.24 10.12
N ASP A 374 -13.31 -21.24 11.00
CA ASP A 374 -13.52 -20.22 12.01
C ASP A 374 -12.83 -20.59 13.33
N PRO A 375 -12.13 -19.64 13.97
CA PRO A 375 -11.53 -19.85 15.28
C PRO A 375 -12.62 -19.86 16.37
N SER A 376 -12.32 -20.50 17.51
CA SER A 376 -13.14 -20.40 18.71
C SER A 376 -12.29 -20.64 19.96
N LEU A 377 -12.81 -20.24 21.13
CA LEU A 377 -12.17 -20.55 22.41
C LEU A 377 -12.12 -22.07 22.66
N ASP A 378 -13.18 -22.80 22.31
CA ASP A 378 -13.22 -24.27 22.39
C ASP A 378 -12.16 -24.92 21.50
N LEU A 379 -11.95 -24.39 20.28
CA LEU A 379 -10.90 -24.86 19.40
C LEU A 379 -9.51 -24.67 20.03
N LEU A 380 -9.26 -23.49 20.61
CA LEU A 380 -7.99 -23.22 21.29
C LEU A 380 -7.77 -24.15 22.50
N GLN A 381 -8.82 -24.51 23.22
CA GLN A 381 -8.73 -25.40 24.39
C GLN A 381 -8.48 -26.86 24.01
N THR A 382 -8.93 -27.29 22.83
CA THR A 382 -8.77 -28.68 22.36
C THR A 382 -7.47 -28.94 21.59
N LEU A 383 -6.75 -27.88 21.20
CA LEU A 383 -5.39 -27.93 20.64
C LEU A 383 -4.33 -28.13 21.72
#